data_AF-A0A354YBB1-F1
#
_entry.id   AF-A0A354YBB1-F1
#
_cell.length_a   1.000
_cell.length_b   1.000
_cell.length_c   1.000
_cell.angle_alpha   90.00
_cell.angle_beta   90.00
_cell.angle_gamma   90.00
#
_symmetry.space_group_name_H-M   'P 1'
#
loop_
_entity.id
_entity.type
_entity.pdbx_description
1 polymer ?
#
loop_
_entity_poly.entity_id
_entity_poly.type
_entity_poly.pdbx_seq_one_letter_code
_entity_poly.pdbx_strand_id
1 'polypeptide(L)' 'MNPNHEGTSSNFSQAELDKFAALANRWWDADGPQKPLHALNPVRLDYVAARVALPGARVLDVGCGG' A
#
# COMPACT_ATOMS: atom_id res chain seq x y z
N MET A 1 4.52 -12.86 41.57
CA MET A 1 3.50 -12.23 40.71
C MET A 1 4.07 -10.91 40.24
N ASN A 2 4.43 -10.80 38.96
CA ASN A 2 4.83 -9.54 38.32
C ASN A 2 3.72 -9.14 37.34
N PRO A 3 3.14 -7.93 37.41
CA PRO A 3 2.04 -7.54 36.54
C PRO A 3 2.55 -7.03 35.18
N ASN A 4 1.84 -7.45 34.14
CA ASN A 4 1.48 -6.69 32.94
C ASN A 4 2.60 -6.19 32.01
N HIS A 5 2.88 -6.98 30.98
CA HIS A 5 3.22 -6.48 29.65
C HIS A 5 1.93 -6.30 28.84
N GLU A 6 1.23 -5.19 29.02
CA GLU A 6 0.15 -4.80 28.09
C GLU A 6 0.33 -3.35 27.68
N GLY A 7 1.19 -3.16 26.70
CA GLY A 7 1.21 -2.01 25.84
C GLY A 7 1.42 -2.51 24.42
N THR A 8 0.35 -2.81 23.70
CA THR A 8 0.41 -3.05 22.27
C THR A 8 0.88 -1.76 21.59
N SER A 9 2.18 -1.69 21.30
CA SER A 9 2.72 -0.67 20.40
C SER A 9 2.01 -0.81 19.06
N SER A 10 1.25 0.21 18.67
CA SER A 10 0.60 0.26 17.36
C SER A 10 1.67 0.35 16.27
N ASN A 11 1.71 -0.63 15.37
CA ASN A 11 2.63 -0.61 14.21
C ASN A 11 2.04 0.19 13.02
N PHE A 12 1.43 1.33 13.33
CA PHE A 12 0.87 2.24 12.33
C PHE A 12 0.90 3.69 12.84
N SER A 13 0.81 4.63 11.92
CA SER A 13 0.61 6.05 12.21
C SER A 13 -0.80 6.46 11.81
N GLN A 14 -1.61 6.88 12.79
CA GLN A 14 -2.98 7.34 12.50
C GLN A 14 -2.97 8.54 11.55
N ALA A 15 -2.01 9.46 11.72
CA ALA A 15 -1.89 10.64 10.87
C ALA A 15 -1.60 10.29 9.39
N GLU A 16 -0.84 9.22 9.12
CA GLU A 16 -0.62 8.77 7.74
C GLU A 16 -1.88 8.13 7.15
N LEU A 17 -2.61 7.33 7.94
CA LEU A 17 -3.89 6.78 7.51
C LEU A 17 -4.89 7.88 7.14
N ASP A 18 -5.02 8.90 7.98
CA ASP A 18 -5.94 10.03 7.76
C ASP A 18 -5.56 10.80 6.48
N LYS A 19 -4.26 11.02 6.24
CA LYS A 19 -3.74 11.67 5.04
C LYS A 19 -4.12 10.90 3.77
N PHE A 20 -3.93 9.58 3.75
CA PHE A 20 -4.30 8.77 2.57
C PHE A 20 -5.81 8.65 2.41
N ALA A 21 -6.58 8.55 3.51
CA ALA A 21 -8.03 8.53 3.48
C ALA A 21 -8.61 9.81 2.84
N ALA A 22 -8.03 10.97 3.13
CA ALA A 22 -8.44 12.25 2.53
C ALA A 22 -8.22 12.32 1.00
N LEU A 23 -7.36 11.47 0.43
CA LEU A 23 -7.05 11.42 -1.00
C LEU A 23 -7.78 10.30 -1.75
N ALA A 24 -8.42 9.37 -1.04
CA ALA A 24 -8.96 8.13 -1.60
C ALA A 24 -10.01 8.36 -2.70
N ASN A 25 -10.85 9.39 -2.59
CA ASN A 25 -11.88 9.69 -3.59
C ASN A 25 -11.33 10.09 -4.97
N ARG A 26 -10.05 10.43 -5.06
CA ARG A 26 -9.36 10.83 -6.31
C ARG A 26 -8.22 9.89 -6.67
N TRP A 27 -8.16 8.72 -6.06
CA TRP A 27 -7.02 7.84 -6.25
C TRP A 27 -6.83 7.39 -7.70
N TRP A 28 -7.93 7.16 -8.43
CA TRP A 28 -7.92 6.74 -9.84
C TRP A 28 -7.98 7.88 -10.85
N ASP A 29 -7.92 9.14 -10.39
CA ASP A 29 -7.82 10.29 -11.28
C ASP A 29 -6.45 10.29 -11.97
N ALA A 30 -6.45 10.15 -13.30
CA ALA A 30 -5.23 10.08 -14.12
C ALA A 30 -4.37 11.34 -14.02
N ASP A 31 -4.99 12.49 -13.71
CA ASP A 31 -4.31 13.76 -13.46
C ASP A 31 -4.32 14.16 -11.98
N GLY A 32 -4.72 13.23 -11.10
CA GLY A 32 -4.82 13.42 -9.67
C GLY A 32 -3.50 13.22 -8.91
N PRO A 33 -3.56 13.27 -7.56
CA PRO A 33 -2.39 13.17 -6.70
C PRO A 33 -1.56 11.89 -6.89
N GLN A 34 -2.20 10.79 -7.32
CA GLN A 34 -1.56 9.50 -7.55
C GLN A 34 -1.07 9.29 -8.99
N LYS A 35 -1.11 10.31 -9.86
CA LYS A 35 -0.58 10.27 -11.24
C LYS A 35 0.82 9.65 -11.33
N PRO A 36 1.79 9.98 -10.45
CA PRO A 36 3.10 9.32 -10.48
C PRO A 36 3.05 7.80 -10.25
N LEU A 37 2.17 7.31 -9.36
CA LEU A 37 2.00 5.87 -9.11
C LEU A 37 1.41 5.17 -10.33
N HIS A 38 0.43 5.79 -10.99
CA HIS A 38 -0.16 5.26 -12.24
C HIS A 38 0.88 5.16 -13.35
N ALA A 39 1.68 6.21 -13.53
CA ALA A 39 2.76 6.22 -14.52
C ALA A 39 3.85 5.17 -14.22
N LEU A 40 4.14 4.92 -12.94
CA LEU A 40 5.11 3.91 -12.51
C LEU A 40 4.58 2.47 -12.67
N ASN A 41 3.26 2.27 -12.66
CA ASN A 41 2.66 0.94 -12.55
C ASN A 41 3.14 -0.08 -13.61
N PRO A 42 3.25 0.27 -14.91
CA PRO A 42 3.77 -0.66 -15.91
C PRO A 42 5.20 -1.11 -15.61
N VAL A 43 6.10 -0.17 -15.29
CA VAL A 43 7.52 -0.46 -15.04
C VAL A 43 7.71 -1.33 -13.80
N ARG A 44 6.99 -1.05 -12.70
CA ARG A 44 7.07 -1.88 -11.49
C ARG A 44 6.46 -3.27 -11.71
N LEU A 45 5.40 -3.37 -12.48
CA LEU A 45 4.77 -4.66 -12.80
C LEU A 45 5.72 -5.53 -13.63
N ASP A 46 6.37 -4.96 -14.64
CA ASP A 46 7.38 -5.65 -15.45
C ASP A 46 8.57 -6.12 -14.61
N TYR A 47 9.04 -5.28 -13.67
CA TYR A 47 10.11 -5.66 -12.75
C TYR A 47 9.77 -6.90 -11.91
N VAL A 48 8.53 -7.00 -11.42
CA VAL A 48 8.04 -8.15 -10.66
C VAL A 48 7.85 -9.36 -11.56
N ALA A 49 7.22 -9.18 -12.72
CA ALA A 49 6.96 -10.25 -13.69
C ALA A 49 8.25 -10.88 -14.23
N ALA A 50 9.36 -10.14 -14.29
CA ALA A 50 10.67 -10.66 -14.64
C ALA A 50 11.27 -11.62 -13.58
N ARG A 51 10.71 -11.67 -12.37
CA ARG A 51 11.21 -12.48 -11.25
C ARG A 51 10.27 -13.61 -10.85
N VAL A 52 8.98 -13.47 -11.12
CA VAL A 52 7.97 -14.47 -10.78
C VAL A 52 6.90 -14.52 -11.87
N ALA A 53 6.50 -15.73 -12.25
CA ALA A 53 5.32 -15.92 -13.09
C ALA A 53 4.07 -15.52 -12.28
N LEU A 54 3.48 -14.37 -12.61
CA LEU A 54 2.30 -13.85 -11.91
C LEU A 54 1.02 -14.69 -12.12
N PRO A 55 0.74 -15.24 -13.32
CA PRO A 55 -0.46 -16.06 -13.51
C PRO A 55 -0.46 -17.28 -12.58
N GLY A 56 -1.49 -17.38 -11.74
CA GLY A 56 -1.63 -18.47 -10.76
C GLY A 56 -0.75 -18.33 -9.51
N ALA A 57 0.04 -17.26 -9.38
CA ALA A 57 0.79 -17.01 -8.16
C ALA A 57 -0.14 -16.57 -7.01
N ARG A 58 0.19 -17.00 -5.79
CA ARG A 58 -0.39 -16.43 -4.57
C ARG A 58 0.42 -15.19 -4.20
N VAL A 59 -0.21 -14.01 -4.25
CA VAL A 59 0.44 -12.71 -4.04
C VAL A 59 -0.27 -11.94 -2.92
N LEU A 60 0.50 -11.21 -2.13
CA LEU A 60 0.02 -10.24 -1.16
C LEU A 60 0.65 -8.87 -1.49
N ASP A 61 -0.19 -7.86 -1.67
CA ASP A 61 0.23 -6.46 -1.84
C ASP A 61 -0.01 -5.70 -0.54
N VAL A 62 1.07 -5.44 0.21
CA VAL A 62 0.99 -4.81 1.54
C VAL A 62 0.89 -3.30 1.39
N GLY A 63 -0.18 -2.72 1.92
CA GLY A 63 -0.47 -1.30 1.74
C GLY A 63 -1.01 -0.98 0.35
N CYS A 64 -1.77 -1.91 -0.24
CA CYS A 64 -2.28 -1.82 -1.60
C CYS A 64 -3.02 -0.50 -1.91
N GLY A 65 -3.72 0.07 -0.93
CA GLY A 65 -4.48 1.31 -1.12
C GLY A 65 -5.46 1.19 -2.30
N GLY A 66 -5.94 2.33 -2.79
CA GLY A 66 -6.87 2.36 -3.91
C GLY A 66 -7.62 3.65 -4.04
#